data_AF-A0A3C0NVG8-F1
#
_entry.id   AF-A0A3C0NVG8-F1
#
_cell.length_a   1.000
_cell.length_b   1.000
_cell.length_c   1.000
_cell.angle_alpha   90.00
_cell.angle_beta   90.00
_cell.angle_gamma   90.00
#
_symmetry.space_group_name_H-M   'P 1'
#
loop_
_entity.id
_entity.type
_entity.pdbx_description
1 polymer ?
#
loop_
_entity_poly.entity_id
_entity_poly.type
_entity_poly.pdbx_seq_one_letter_code
_entity_poly.pdbx_strand_id
1 'polypeptide(L)'
;MNLPLTLQVRIPEAPSSINKGVPLKHLLDTEAISCLAHNITQAYPTFDADAFCHRALENIEPLGILERGQHIAKAMHEYLPAKYQTAIEVLLDSLTPPLTRTESLGLAVFFYLPHVSFVASYGLSAENNGNEDPFAISMRAQYELTRRFSAEFSIRPFLIQAPERTLAQLLTWTKDADPHVRRLCSEGTRPRLPWAMRLPMFIQDPTPVLPILEALKEDKSLYVRRSVANHLGDIAKDHPELAFEICERWLENASNEVKWLIRHALRHPAKKAHPIALKLRTAAKATKSY
;
A
#
# COMPACT_ATOMS: atom_id res chain seq x y z
N MET A 1 -8.24 31.13 -12.93
CA MET A 1 -7.05 31.39 -13.77
C MET A 1 -6.51 30.03 -14.18
N ASN A 2 -6.51 29.72 -15.48
CA ASN A 2 -5.88 28.51 -15.99
C ASN A 2 -4.36 28.72 -15.92
N LEU A 3 -3.68 27.94 -15.10
CA LEU A 3 -2.21 27.86 -15.13
C LEU A 3 -1.78 27.44 -16.54
N PRO A 4 -0.70 28.01 -17.10
CA PRO A 4 -0.17 27.57 -18.39
C PRO A 4 0.09 26.06 -18.39
N LEU A 5 -0.17 25.40 -19.54
CA LEU A 5 -0.07 23.94 -19.75
C LEU A 5 1.29 23.32 -19.33
N THR A 6 2.32 24.13 -19.12
CA THR A 6 3.66 23.73 -18.69
C THR A 6 3.82 23.55 -17.17
N LEU A 7 2.84 23.95 -16.35
CA LEU A 7 2.91 23.87 -14.87
C LEU A 7 2.12 22.71 -14.26
N GLN A 8 1.54 21.82 -15.08
CA GLN A 8 0.73 20.72 -14.57
C GLN A 8 1.60 19.47 -14.37
N VAL A 9 1.55 18.91 -13.16
CA VAL A 9 2.10 17.57 -12.87
C VAL A 9 1.42 16.52 -13.76
N ARG A 10 2.18 15.52 -14.20
CA ARG A 10 1.74 14.48 -15.13
C ARG A 10 2.15 13.09 -14.67
N ILE A 11 1.39 12.08 -15.09
CA ILE A 11 1.73 10.66 -14.93
C ILE A 11 1.67 9.99 -16.30
N PRO A 12 2.45 8.92 -16.54
CA PRO A 12 2.44 8.22 -17.82
C PRO A 12 1.08 7.58 -18.09
N GLU A 13 0.74 7.42 -19.36
CA GLU A 13 -0.40 6.59 -19.74
C GLU A 13 -0.10 5.13 -19.41
N ALA A 14 -1.12 4.39 -18.95
CA ALA A 14 -0.98 2.98 -18.69
C ALA A 14 -2.30 2.23 -18.90
N PRO A 15 -2.23 0.92 -19.23
CA PRO A 15 -3.43 0.10 -19.35
C PRO A 15 -4.29 0.06 -18.08
N SER A 16 -5.58 -0.16 -18.25
CA SER A 16 -6.52 -0.34 -17.13
C SER A 16 -6.33 -1.66 -16.37
N SER A 17 -5.65 -2.65 -16.97
CA SER A 17 -5.37 -3.95 -16.36
C SER A 17 -4.16 -4.63 -17.00
N ILE A 18 -3.70 -5.73 -16.40
CA ILE A 18 -2.56 -6.50 -16.89
C ILE A 18 -2.91 -7.14 -18.24
N ASN A 19 -2.16 -6.79 -19.28
CA ASN A 19 -2.29 -7.39 -20.60
C ASN A 19 -1.37 -8.62 -20.72
N LYS A 20 -1.92 -9.72 -21.24
CA LYS A 20 -1.15 -10.95 -21.47
C LYS A 20 0.00 -10.67 -22.43
N GLY A 21 1.22 -11.05 -22.06
CA GLY A 21 2.41 -10.88 -22.89
C GLY A 21 3.08 -9.49 -22.80
N VAL A 22 2.52 -8.55 -22.03
CA VAL A 22 3.14 -7.25 -21.78
C VAL A 22 3.77 -7.24 -20.38
N PRO A 23 5.11 -7.19 -20.25
CA PRO A 23 5.77 -7.13 -18.96
C PRO A 23 5.39 -5.87 -18.16
N LEU A 24 5.03 -6.04 -16.88
CA LEU A 24 4.73 -4.92 -15.97
C LEU A 24 5.90 -3.94 -15.81
N LYS A 25 7.14 -4.39 -16.04
CA LYS A 25 8.35 -3.57 -15.89
C LYS A 25 8.30 -2.29 -16.76
N HIS A 26 7.61 -2.34 -17.91
CA HIS A 26 7.46 -1.20 -18.82
C HIS A 26 6.61 -0.05 -18.25
N LEU A 27 5.88 -0.26 -17.14
CA LEU A 27 5.20 0.83 -16.42
C LEU A 27 6.18 1.81 -15.79
N LEU A 28 7.42 1.38 -15.51
CA LEU A 28 8.50 2.20 -14.98
C LEU A 28 9.66 2.18 -15.98
N ASP A 29 9.52 2.96 -17.04
CA ASP A 29 10.52 3.10 -18.10
C ASP A 29 10.71 4.59 -18.45
N THR A 30 11.31 4.89 -19.60
CA THR A 30 11.62 6.24 -20.07
C THR A 30 10.51 7.27 -19.85
N GLU A 31 9.26 6.96 -20.19
CA GLU A 31 8.14 7.90 -20.02
C GLU A 31 7.86 8.20 -18.53
N ALA A 32 7.80 7.16 -17.69
CA ALA A 32 7.60 7.33 -16.26
C ALA A 32 8.74 8.12 -15.62
N ILE A 33 10.00 7.86 -16.02
CA ILE A 33 11.18 8.59 -15.53
C ILE A 33 11.13 10.07 -15.97
N SER A 34 10.73 10.35 -17.21
CA SER A 34 10.52 11.71 -17.70
C SER A 34 9.37 12.44 -16.97
N CYS A 35 8.29 11.74 -16.62
CA CYS A 35 7.22 12.29 -15.79
C CYS A 35 7.69 12.58 -14.36
N LEU A 36 8.48 11.69 -13.75
CA LEU A 36 9.09 11.91 -12.43
C LEU A 36 9.98 13.16 -12.44
N ALA A 37 10.90 13.25 -13.41
CA ALA A 37 11.80 14.37 -13.54
C ALA A 37 11.04 15.69 -13.70
N HIS A 38 10.04 15.72 -14.61
CA HIS A 38 9.18 16.89 -14.80
C HIS A 38 8.48 17.31 -13.50
N ASN A 39 7.79 16.39 -12.83
CA ASN A 39 7.04 16.71 -11.60
C ASN A 39 7.95 17.18 -10.48
N ILE A 40 9.12 16.55 -10.31
CA ILE A 40 10.09 16.94 -9.28
C ILE A 40 10.68 18.32 -9.59
N THR A 41 11.03 18.62 -10.85
CA THR A 41 11.53 19.95 -11.24
C THR A 41 10.51 21.07 -10.97
N GLN A 42 9.20 20.80 -11.06
CA GLN A 42 8.18 21.78 -10.69
C GLN A 42 8.23 22.13 -9.19
N ALA A 43 8.49 21.15 -8.32
CA ALA A 43 8.60 21.33 -6.87
C ALA A 43 10.01 21.79 -6.43
N TYR A 44 11.04 21.42 -7.20
CA TYR A 44 12.45 21.66 -6.91
C TYR A 44 13.17 22.14 -8.19
N PRO A 45 13.12 23.45 -8.51
CA PRO A 45 13.59 23.98 -9.80
C PRO A 45 15.08 23.75 -10.12
N THR A 46 15.90 23.51 -9.10
CA THR A 46 17.34 23.20 -9.23
C THR A 46 17.61 21.70 -9.38
N PHE A 47 16.58 20.86 -9.50
CA PHE A 47 16.73 19.43 -9.73
C PHE A 47 17.39 19.18 -11.10
N ASP A 48 18.50 18.44 -11.10
CA ASP A 48 19.19 18.04 -12.33
C ASP A 48 18.42 16.88 -13.02
N ALA A 49 17.37 17.26 -13.73
CA ALA A 49 16.45 16.33 -14.39
C ALA A 49 17.16 15.43 -15.41
N ASP A 50 18.10 15.98 -16.18
CA ASP A 50 18.80 15.25 -17.23
C ASP A 50 19.72 14.19 -16.61
N ALA A 51 20.52 14.55 -15.61
CA ALA A 51 21.41 13.60 -14.94
C ALA A 51 20.61 12.53 -14.17
N PHE A 52 19.50 12.91 -13.53
CA PHE A 52 18.57 11.95 -12.91
C PHE A 52 18.02 10.95 -13.94
N CYS A 53 17.54 11.42 -15.10
CA CYS A 53 16.97 10.54 -16.13
C CYS A 53 18.00 9.54 -16.65
N HIS A 54 19.22 9.99 -16.93
CA HIS A 54 20.32 9.11 -17.34
C HIS A 54 20.61 8.06 -16.27
N ARG A 55 20.72 8.48 -15.01
CA ARG A 55 21.02 7.58 -13.88
C ARG A 55 19.92 6.54 -13.63
N ALA A 56 18.66 6.95 -13.75
CA ALA A 56 17.50 6.09 -13.52
C ALA A 56 17.26 5.09 -14.66
N LEU A 57 17.76 5.36 -15.87
CA LEU A 57 17.69 4.44 -17.03
C LEU A 57 18.88 3.47 -17.10
N GLU A 58 19.97 3.79 -16.41
CA GLU A 58 21.19 2.99 -16.42
C GLU A 58 20.94 1.56 -15.92
N ASN A 59 21.20 0.55 -16.77
CA ASN A 59 21.02 -0.87 -16.44
C ASN A 59 19.60 -1.26 -15.99
N ILE A 60 18.56 -0.53 -16.43
CA ILE A 60 17.17 -0.80 -16.03
C ILE A 60 16.50 -1.97 -16.77
N GLU A 61 17.02 -2.36 -17.95
CA GLU A 61 16.42 -3.41 -18.79
C GLU A 61 16.19 -4.74 -18.04
N PRO A 62 17.20 -5.36 -17.38
CA PRO A 62 17.03 -6.68 -16.77
C PRO A 62 16.10 -6.68 -15.55
N LEU A 63 15.76 -5.51 -15.00
CA LEU A 63 15.02 -5.37 -13.76
C LEU A 63 13.52 -5.61 -13.94
N GLY A 64 12.93 -6.39 -13.03
CA GLY A 64 11.48 -6.49 -12.85
C GLY A 64 10.86 -5.23 -12.23
N ILE A 65 9.53 -5.15 -12.21
CA ILE A 65 8.82 -3.91 -11.79
C ILE A 65 9.18 -3.45 -10.37
N LEU A 66 9.32 -4.37 -9.41
CA LEU A 66 9.69 -4.03 -8.02
C LEU A 66 11.15 -3.55 -7.92
N GLU A 67 12.04 -4.21 -8.65
CA GLU A 67 13.46 -3.85 -8.73
C GLU A 67 13.65 -2.49 -9.40
N ARG A 68 12.85 -2.18 -10.44
CA ARG A 68 12.82 -0.84 -11.05
C ARG A 68 12.37 0.23 -10.07
N GLY A 69 11.36 -0.05 -9.25
CA GLY A 69 10.94 0.83 -8.16
C GLY A 69 12.10 1.21 -7.23
N GLN A 70 12.86 0.21 -6.77
CA GLN A 70 14.03 0.41 -5.91
C GLN A 70 15.18 1.12 -6.64
N HIS A 71 15.43 0.74 -7.89
CA HIS A 71 16.49 1.33 -8.71
C HIS A 71 16.25 2.82 -8.94
N ILE A 72 15.03 3.21 -9.33
CA ILE A 72 14.66 4.61 -9.55
C ILE A 72 14.67 5.37 -8.21
N ALA A 73 14.22 4.75 -7.10
CA ALA A 73 14.32 5.37 -5.78
C ALA A 73 15.76 5.68 -5.36
N LYS A 74 16.72 4.83 -5.73
CA LYS A 74 18.14 5.09 -5.52
C LYS A 74 18.60 6.31 -6.34
N ALA A 75 18.23 6.38 -7.61
CA ALA A 75 18.51 7.56 -8.43
C ALA A 75 17.87 8.82 -7.83
N MET A 76 16.62 8.75 -7.35
CA MET A 76 15.97 9.87 -6.66
C MET A 76 16.79 10.34 -5.45
N HIS A 77 17.33 9.42 -4.64
CA HIS A 77 18.18 9.75 -3.49
C HIS A 77 19.51 10.42 -3.86
N GLU A 78 20.07 10.10 -5.03
CA GLU A 78 21.30 10.72 -5.53
C GLU A 78 21.09 12.20 -5.95
N TYR A 79 19.87 12.57 -6.39
CA TYR A 79 19.59 13.90 -6.96
C TYR A 79 18.60 14.77 -6.15
N LEU A 80 17.93 14.21 -5.14
CA LEU A 80 17.12 14.96 -4.19
C LEU A 80 17.98 15.56 -3.06
N PRO A 81 17.43 16.51 -2.26
CA PRO A 81 18.10 17.01 -1.07
C PRO A 81 18.61 15.89 -0.16
N ALA A 82 19.85 16.03 0.34
CA ALA A 82 20.49 15.00 1.17
C ALA A 82 19.76 14.73 2.50
N LYS A 83 19.11 15.74 3.10
CA LYS A 83 18.27 15.54 4.29
C LYS A 83 16.94 14.91 3.86
N TYR A 84 16.68 13.69 4.32
CA TYR A 84 15.50 12.91 3.96
C TYR A 84 14.18 13.68 4.09
N GLN A 85 13.98 14.41 5.19
CA GLN A 85 12.75 15.19 5.37
C GLN A 85 12.54 16.21 4.25
N THR A 86 13.58 16.93 3.84
CA THR A 86 13.52 17.90 2.75
C THR A 86 13.25 17.22 1.40
N ALA A 87 13.85 16.04 1.17
CA ALA A 87 13.53 15.24 -0.01
C ALA A 87 12.06 14.80 -0.03
N ILE A 88 11.50 14.38 1.12
CA ILE A 88 10.08 14.03 1.20
C ILE A 88 9.19 15.24 0.93
N GLU A 89 9.51 16.43 1.45
CA GLU A 89 8.74 17.64 1.18
C GLU A 89 8.67 17.92 -0.33
N VAL A 90 9.80 17.86 -1.03
CA VAL A 90 9.85 17.97 -2.51
C VAL A 90 8.98 16.91 -3.17
N LEU A 91 9.09 15.64 -2.73
CA LEU A 91 8.31 14.56 -3.31
C LEU A 91 6.81 14.74 -3.09
N LEU A 92 6.38 15.20 -1.92
CA LEU A 92 4.98 15.47 -1.60
C LEU A 92 4.41 16.61 -2.44
N ASP A 93 5.20 17.67 -2.66
CA ASP A 93 4.82 18.81 -3.49
C ASP A 93 4.77 18.46 -4.99
N SER A 94 5.43 17.37 -5.40
CA SER A 94 5.42 16.86 -6.79
C SER A 94 4.26 15.91 -7.11
N LEU A 95 3.42 15.55 -6.13
CA LEU A 95 2.37 14.55 -6.33
C LEU A 95 1.16 15.11 -7.10
N THR A 96 0.48 14.26 -7.88
CA THR A 96 -0.84 14.58 -8.46
C THR A 96 -1.92 14.72 -7.37
N PRO A 97 -3.14 15.16 -7.69
CA PRO A 97 -4.27 15.01 -6.76
C PRO A 97 -4.48 13.53 -6.32
N PRO A 98 -5.04 13.30 -5.12
CA PRO A 98 -5.36 11.96 -4.64
C PRO A 98 -6.45 11.29 -5.48
N LEU A 99 -6.50 9.96 -5.45
CA LEU A 99 -7.55 9.16 -6.06
C LEU A 99 -8.89 9.44 -5.38
N THR A 100 -9.94 9.55 -6.18
CA THR A 100 -11.32 9.77 -5.73
C THR A 100 -12.17 8.49 -5.76
N ARG A 101 -11.60 7.40 -6.27
CA ARG A 101 -12.28 6.12 -6.49
C ARG A 101 -11.43 5.00 -5.91
N THR A 102 -12.06 3.89 -5.53
CA THR A 102 -11.39 2.71 -4.95
C THR A 102 -11.36 1.50 -5.88
N GLU A 103 -11.90 1.64 -7.09
CA GLU A 103 -12.03 0.59 -8.09
C GLU A 103 -11.51 1.09 -9.44
N SER A 104 -11.06 0.14 -10.28
CA SER A 104 -10.60 0.42 -11.64
C SER A 104 -9.52 1.49 -11.72
N LEU A 105 -8.57 1.46 -10.78
CA LEU A 105 -7.47 2.42 -10.69
C LEU A 105 -6.48 2.36 -11.86
N GLY A 106 -6.55 1.30 -12.66
CA GLY A 106 -5.58 1.04 -13.73
C GLY A 106 -4.19 0.71 -13.21
N LEU A 107 -3.24 0.65 -14.13
CA LEU A 107 -1.83 0.40 -13.82
C LEU A 107 -1.00 1.68 -13.70
N ALA A 108 -1.54 2.85 -14.07
CA ALA A 108 -0.82 4.12 -14.02
C ALA A 108 -0.35 4.49 -12.61
N VAL A 109 -1.07 4.02 -11.59
CA VAL A 109 -0.72 4.23 -10.17
C VAL A 109 0.64 3.64 -9.79
N PHE A 110 1.17 2.66 -10.54
CA PHE A 110 2.54 2.15 -10.33
C PHE A 110 3.62 3.21 -10.54
N PHE A 111 3.30 4.34 -11.15
CA PHE A 111 4.15 5.54 -11.19
C PHE A 111 4.68 5.95 -9.81
N TYR A 112 3.93 5.67 -8.74
CA TYR A 112 4.36 5.99 -7.37
C TYR A 112 5.16 4.88 -6.68
N LEU A 113 5.45 3.77 -7.35
CA LEU A 113 6.26 2.68 -6.80
C LEU A 113 7.69 3.14 -6.42
N PRO A 114 8.38 3.99 -7.18
CA PRO A 114 9.66 4.59 -6.75
C PRO A 114 9.53 5.43 -5.47
N HIS A 115 8.44 6.17 -5.30
CA HIS A 115 8.22 7.00 -4.10
C HIS A 115 8.08 6.14 -2.84
N VAL A 116 7.26 5.09 -2.90
CA VAL A 116 7.13 4.17 -1.74
C VAL A 116 8.42 3.41 -1.49
N SER A 117 9.17 3.05 -2.54
CA SER A 117 10.49 2.42 -2.42
C SER A 117 11.51 3.36 -1.76
N PHE A 118 11.45 4.66 -2.06
CA PHE A 118 12.28 5.70 -1.44
C PHE A 118 12.00 5.80 0.07
N VAL A 119 10.72 5.93 0.46
CA VAL A 119 10.31 5.97 1.88
C VAL A 119 10.75 4.70 2.62
N ALA A 120 10.58 3.53 2.00
CA ALA A 120 10.97 2.25 2.59
C ALA A 120 12.49 2.12 2.84
N SER A 121 13.29 2.70 1.93
CA SER A 121 14.75 2.56 1.95
C SER A 121 15.43 3.60 2.83
N TYR A 122 14.91 4.83 2.84
CA TYR A 122 15.60 5.98 3.44
C TYR A 122 14.89 6.54 4.68
N GLY A 123 13.61 6.24 4.87
CA GLY A 123 12.77 6.87 5.90
C GLY A 123 12.81 6.26 7.29
N LEU A 124 13.71 5.31 7.55
CA LEU A 124 13.84 4.60 8.83
C LEU A 124 15.01 5.11 9.69
N SER A 125 16.11 5.52 9.06
CA SER A 125 17.35 5.89 9.76
C SER A 125 17.38 7.39 10.04
N ALA A 126 17.69 7.75 11.28
CA ALA A 126 17.96 9.14 11.66
C ALA A 126 19.18 9.70 10.92
N GLU A 127 20.16 8.87 10.57
CA GLU A 127 21.37 9.30 9.86
C GLU A 127 21.03 9.95 8.50
N ASN A 128 20.07 9.36 7.77
CA ASN A 128 19.58 9.92 6.49
C ASN A 128 18.84 11.25 6.68
N ASN A 129 18.48 11.61 7.91
CA ASN A 129 17.69 12.78 8.24
C ASN A 129 18.44 13.75 9.17
N GLY A 130 19.77 13.78 9.12
CA GLY A 130 20.58 14.69 9.93
C GLY A 130 20.56 14.36 11.43
N ASN A 131 20.47 13.07 11.77
CA ASN A 131 20.34 12.51 13.11
C ASN A 131 19.03 12.86 13.84
N GLU A 132 17.98 13.24 13.10
CA GLU A 132 16.61 13.45 13.61
C GLU A 132 15.70 12.27 13.25
N ASP A 133 14.80 11.86 14.15
CA ASP A 133 13.85 10.77 13.90
C ASP A 133 12.94 11.08 12.68
N PRO A 134 13.05 10.34 11.56
CA PRO A 134 12.27 10.60 10.35
C PRO A 134 10.84 10.07 10.42
N PHE A 135 10.43 9.42 11.51
CA PHE A 135 9.17 8.68 11.55
C PHE A 135 7.93 9.54 11.23
N ALA A 136 7.82 10.75 11.77
CA ALA A 136 6.65 11.60 11.55
C ALA A 136 6.51 12.01 10.07
N ILE A 137 7.61 12.44 9.44
CA ILE A 137 7.62 12.81 8.03
C ILE A 137 7.41 11.58 7.13
N SER A 138 7.96 10.42 7.51
CA SER A 138 7.71 9.15 6.84
C SER A 138 6.23 8.77 6.91
N MET A 139 5.56 8.85 8.07
CA MET A 139 4.13 8.55 8.18
C MET A 139 3.27 9.51 7.34
N ARG A 140 3.62 10.80 7.29
CA ARG A 140 2.99 11.76 6.36
C ARG A 140 3.15 11.32 4.90
N ALA A 141 4.34 10.86 4.52
CA ALA A 141 4.57 10.35 3.17
C ALA A 141 3.73 9.10 2.86
N GLN A 142 3.67 8.13 3.77
CA GLN A 142 2.83 6.94 3.59
C GLN A 142 1.36 7.30 3.41
N TYR A 143 0.87 8.26 4.20
CA TYR A 143 -0.50 8.75 4.14
C TYR A 143 -0.83 9.35 2.77
N GLU A 144 0.04 10.22 2.25
CA GLU A 144 -0.19 10.86 0.94
C GLU A 144 0.00 9.88 -0.24
N LEU A 145 1.00 9.00 -0.16
CA LEU A 145 1.27 8.02 -1.22
C LEU A 145 0.19 6.95 -1.32
N THR A 146 -0.36 6.49 -0.18
CA THR A 146 -1.41 5.47 -0.23
C THR A 146 -2.70 5.97 -0.88
N ARG A 147 -2.93 7.28 -0.89
CA ARG A 147 -4.08 7.92 -1.55
C ARG A 147 -3.91 8.04 -3.06
N ARG A 148 -2.76 7.65 -3.62
CA ARG A 148 -2.45 7.70 -5.07
C ARG A 148 -2.05 6.36 -5.65
N PHE A 149 -1.53 5.48 -4.81
CA PHE A 149 -1.12 4.12 -5.15
C PHE A 149 -1.41 3.20 -3.97
N SER A 150 -0.37 2.78 -3.25
CA SER A 150 -0.47 2.11 -1.97
C SER A 150 0.87 2.15 -1.25
N ALA A 151 0.85 2.49 0.04
CA ALA A 151 2.01 2.36 0.93
C ALA A 151 2.15 0.95 1.54
N GLU A 152 1.43 -0.06 1.03
CA GLU A 152 1.40 -1.42 1.60
C GLU A 152 2.78 -2.10 1.61
N PHE A 153 3.67 -1.73 0.68
CA PHE A 153 5.05 -2.22 0.65
C PHE A 153 5.95 -1.47 1.63
N SER A 154 5.84 -0.13 1.62
CA SER A 154 6.76 0.76 2.31
C SER A 154 6.47 0.90 3.80
N ILE A 155 5.27 0.59 4.27
CA ILE A 155 4.95 0.62 5.71
C ILE A 155 5.55 -0.58 6.46
N ARG A 156 5.92 -1.66 5.75
CA ARG A 156 6.33 -2.93 6.35
C ARG A 156 7.69 -2.87 7.05
N PRO A 157 8.71 -2.20 6.51
CA PRO A 157 9.93 -1.95 7.27
C PRO A 157 9.70 -1.23 8.61
N PHE A 158 8.76 -0.28 8.65
CA PHE A 158 8.39 0.41 9.90
C PHE A 158 7.69 -0.54 10.89
N LEU A 159 6.82 -1.43 10.40
CA LEU A 159 6.21 -2.47 11.24
C LEU A 159 7.25 -3.44 11.82
N ILE A 160 8.38 -3.65 11.16
CA ILE A 160 9.46 -4.52 11.64
C ILE A 160 10.34 -3.79 12.65
N GLN A 161 10.78 -2.57 12.32
CA GLN A 161 11.75 -1.84 13.13
C GLN A 161 11.12 -1.10 14.31
N ALA A 162 9.86 -0.67 14.17
CA ALA A 162 9.15 0.11 15.17
C ALA A 162 7.66 -0.30 15.25
N PRO A 163 7.36 -1.58 15.57
CA PRO A 163 6.02 -2.15 15.50
C PRO A 163 5.00 -1.36 16.33
N GLU A 164 5.30 -1.04 17.58
CA GLU A 164 4.35 -0.41 18.50
C GLU A 164 3.86 0.95 18.00
N ARG A 165 4.78 1.87 17.69
CA ARG A 165 4.43 3.21 17.19
C ARG A 165 3.78 3.17 15.80
N THR A 166 4.18 2.21 14.95
CA THR A 166 3.59 2.05 13.62
C THR A 166 2.16 1.52 13.71
N LEU A 167 1.91 0.52 14.56
CA LEU A 167 0.57 -0.01 14.80
C LEU A 167 -0.34 1.03 15.46
N ALA A 168 0.17 1.84 16.40
CA ALA A 168 -0.59 2.94 17.00
C ALA A 168 -1.04 3.97 15.94
N GLN A 169 -0.16 4.33 15.00
CA GLN A 169 -0.51 5.22 13.90
C GLN A 169 -1.55 4.59 12.96
N LEU A 170 -1.37 3.32 12.58
CA LEU A 170 -2.33 2.61 11.72
C LEU A 170 -3.68 2.44 12.40
N LEU A 171 -3.73 2.19 13.70
CA LEU A 171 -4.97 2.12 14.47
C LEU A 171 -5.70 3.46 14.50
N THR A 172 -4.96 4.57 14.53
CA THR A 172 -5.56 5.91 14.38
C THR A 172 -6.17 6.09 12.99
N TRP A 173 -5.46 5.65 11.95
CA TRP A 173 -5.89 5.72 10.56
C TRP A 173 -7.05 4.80 10.20
N THR A 174 -7.45 3.83 11.03
CA THR A 174 -8.67 3.06 10.77
C THR A 174 -9.94 3.92 10.84
N LYS A 175 -9.86 5.11 11.43
CA LYS A 175 -10.97 6.08 11.53
C LYS A 175 -10.92 7.16 10.45
N ASP A 176 -9.96 7.09 9.53
CA ASP A 176 -9.77 8.12 8.51
C ASP A 176 -10.96 8.20 7.54
N ALA A 177 -11.26 9.39 7.01
CA ALA A 177 -12.33 9.57 6.03
C ALA A 177 -12.00 8.88 4.69
N ASP A 178 -10.71 8.79 4.33
CA ASP A 178 -10.25 8.25 3.07
C ASP A 178 -10.16 6.70 3.12
N PRO A 179 -10.91 5.98 2.25
CA PRO A 179 -10.87 4.52 2.22
C PRO A 179 -9.51 3.96 1.81
N HIS A 180 -8.66 4.71 1.10
CA HIS A 180 -7.30 4.26 0.77
C HIS A 180 -6.41 4.18 2.01
N VAL A 181 -6.57 5.13 2.93
CA VAL A 181 -5.85 5.17 4.21
C VAL A 181 -6.35 4.05 5.13
N ARG A 182 -7.67 3.88 5.27
CA ARG A 182 -8.22 2.77 6.06
C ARG A 182 -7.81 1.40 5.51
N ARG A 183 -7.81 1.24 4.18
CA ARG A 183 -7.35 0.00 3.53
C ARG A 183 -5.87 -0.27 3.81
N LEU A 184 -5.00 0.74 3.82
CA LEU A 184 -3.58 0.58 4.17
C LEU A 184 -3.41 -0.08 5.54
N CYS A 185 -4.22 0.30 6.52
CA CYS A 185 -4.13 -0.22 7.89
C CYS A 185 -4.26 -1.74 7.93
N SER A 186 -5.26 -2.27 7.22
CA SER A 186 -5.45 -3.71 7.09
C SER A 186 -4.43 -4.34 6.13
N GLU A 187 -4.18 -3.74 4.97
CA GLU A 187 -3.37 -4.37 3.92
C GLU A 187 -1.88 -4.41 4.28
N GLY A 188 -1.35 -3.28 4.75
CA GLY A 188 0.06 -3.13 5.11
C GLY A 188 0.48 -4.04 6.26
N THR A 189 -0.46 -4.44 7.12
CA THR A 189 -0.24 -5.33 8.26
C THR A 189 -0.49 -6.81 7.95
N ARG A 190 -0.87 -7.17 6.71
CA ARG A 190 -1.11 -8.57 6.33
C ARG A 190 0.15 -9.43 6.56
N PRO A 191 0.04 -10.58 7.26
CA PRO A 191 1.17 -11.47 7.50
C PRO A 191 1.82 -11.99 6.20
N ARG A 192 0.99 -12.28 5.19
CA ARG A 192 1.38 -12.93 3.92
C ARG A 192 0.94 -12.14 2.68
N LEU A 193 1.14 -10.82 2.70
CA LEU A 193 0.86 -9.96 1.56
C LEU A 193 1.63 -10.45 0.30
N PRO A 194 0.96 -10.70 -0.84
CA PRO A 194 1.64 -11.06 -2.09
C PRO A 194 2.62 -9.98 -2.53
N TRP A 195 3.72 -10.39 -3.18
CA TRP A 195 4.78 -9.52 -3.74
C TRP A 195 5.58 -8.70 -2.71
N ALA A 196 5.05 -8.49 -1.51
CA ALA A 196 5.76 -7.85 -0.42
C ALA A 196 6.55 -8.85 0.43
N MET A 197 7.54 -8.35 1.18
CA MET A 197 8.17 -9.12 2.24
C MET A 197 7.12 -9.62 3.24
N ARG A 198 7.26 -10.83 3.80
CA ARG A 198 6.35 -11.30 4.87
C ARG A 198 6.62 -10.53 6.17
N LEU A 199 5.66 -10.58 7.11
CA LEU A 199 5.83 -10.08 8.47
C LEU A 199 5.87 -11.28 9.42
N PRO A 200 7.06 -11.89 9.67
CA PRO A 200 7.17 -13.13 10.43
C PRO A 200 6.56 -13.02 11.84
N MET A 201 6.70 -11.86 12.48
CA MET A 201 6.12 -11.62 13.80
C MET A 201 4.59 -11.75 13.80
N PHE A 202 3.90 -11.29 12.75
CA PHE A 202 2.43 -11.42 12.63
C PHE A 202 2.00 -12.77 12.05
N ILE A 203 2.92 -13.51 11.41
CA ILE A 203 2.69 -14.93 11.09
C ILE A 203 2.76 -15.76 12.37
N GLN A 204 3.71 -15.46 13.26
CA GLN A 204 3.88 -16.17 14.52
C GLN A 204 2.76 -15.84 15.50
N ASP A 205 2.47 -14.55 15.70
CA ASP A 205 1.41 -14.07 16.57
C ASP A 205 0.61 -12.95 15.88
N PRO A 206 -0.62 -13.21 15.40
CA PRO A 206 -1.46 -12.21 14.77
C PRO A 206 -2.17 -11.29 15.78
N THR A 207 -2.06 -11.52 17.09
CA THR A 207 -2.76 -10.73 18.13
C THR A 207 -2.59 -9.22 17.97
N PRO A 208 -1.38 -8.66 17.68
CA PRO A 208 -1.18 -7.22 17.58
C PRO A 208 -1.96 -6.54 16.45
N VAL A 209 -2.37 -7.29 15.41
CA VAL A 209 -3.10 -6.74 14.25
C VAL A 209 -4.61 -6.96 14.32
N LEU A 210 -5.10 -7.78 15.26
CA LEU A 210 -6.53 -8.02 15.45
C LEU A 210 -7.34 -6.75 15.74
N PRO A 211 -6.86 -5.77 16.54
CA PRO A 211 -7.60 -4.52 16.77
C PRO A 211 -7.90 -3.74 15.47
N ILE A 212 -7.00 -3.79 14.48
CA ILE A 212 -7.21 -3.16 13.18
C ILE A 212 -8.34 -3.88 12.41
N LEU A 213 -8.34 -5.22 12.43
CA LEU A 213 -9.39 -6.00 11.76
C LEU A 213 -10.75 -5.78 12.41
N GLU A 214 -10.79 -5.76 13.74
CA GLU A 214 -12.01 -5.49 14.51
C GLU A 214 -12.59 -4.11 14.17
N ALA A 215 -11.74 -3.08 14.09
CA ALA A 215 -12.14 -1.72 13.75
C ALA A 215 -12.68 -1.57 12.30
N LEU A 216 -12.22 -2.41 11.37
CA LEU A 216 -12.51 -2.28 9.93
C LEU A 216 -13.47 -3.34 9.38
N LYS A 217 -13.91 -4.32 10.17
CA LYS A 217 -14.77 -5.42 9.70
C LYS A 217 -16.11 -4.93 9.12
N GLU A 218 -16.64 -3.82 9.62
CA GLU A 218 -17.89 -3.17 9.20
C GLU A 218 -17.67 -1.95 8.30
N ASP A 219 -16.46 -1.74 7.78
CA ASP A 219 -16.17 -0.57 6.94
C ASP A 219 -17.18 -0.44 5.80
N LYS A 220 -17.65 0.78 5.50
CA LYS A 220 -18.62 1.01 4.41
C LYS A 220 -18.06 0.68 3.03
N SER A 221 -16.73 0.75 2.86
CA SER A 221 -16.05 0.48 1.61
C SER A 221 -15.78 -1.01 1.40
N LEU A 222 -16.28 -1.58 0.30
CA LEU A 222 -15.96 -2.96 -0.08
C LEU A 222 -14.45 -3.16 -0.33
N TYR A 223 -13.75 -2.12 -0.80
CA TYR A 223 -12.31 -2.13 -0.99
C TYR A 223 -11.56 -2.39 0.33
N VAL A 224 -11.99 -1.74 1.41
CA VAL A 224 -11.45 -1.96 2.77
C VAL A 224 -11.83 -3.34 3.30
N ARG A 225 -13.12 -3.71 3.26
CA ARG A 225 -13.59 -5.02 3.77
C ARG A 225 -12.91 -6.19 3.06
N ARG A 226 -12.58 -6.05 1.77
CA ARG A 226 -11.85 -7.07 1.00
C ARG A 226 -10.42 -7.23 1.51
N SER A 227 -9.76 -6.15 1.90
CA SER A 227 -8.46 -6.21 2.58
C SER A 227 -8.57 -6.95 3.90
N VAL A 228 -9.55 -6.61 4.76
CA VAL A 228 -9.78 -7.27 6.05
C VAL A 228 -10.03 -8.77 5.87
N ALA A 229 -10.87 -9.16 4.90
CA ALA A 229 -11.12 -10.56 4.59
C ALA A 229 -9.88 -11.29 4.06
N ASN A 230 -9.05 -10.63 3.25
CA ASN A 230 -7.77 -11.22 2.80
C ASN A 230 -6.78 -11.35 3.95
N HIS A 231 -6.73 -10.38 4.87
CA HIS A 231 -5.91 -10.42 6.06
C HIS A 231 -6.31 -11.59 6.96
N LEU A 232 -7.59 -11.71 7.31
CA LEU A 232 -8.07 -12.85 8.10
C LEU A 232 -7.85 -14.19 7.37
N GLY A 233 -7.98 -14.20 6.04
CA GLY A 233 -7.64 -15.37 5.22
C GLY A 233 -6.15 -15.71 5.18
N ASP A 234 -5.25 -14.74 5.42
CA ASP A 234 -3.83 -14.99 5.62
C ASP A 234 -3.56 -15.58 7.01
N ILE A 235 -4.22 -15.06 8.05
CA ILE A 235 -4.16 -15.62 9.42
C ILE A 235 -4.61 -17.08 9.42
N ALA A 236 -5.73 -17.40 8.74
CA ALA A 236 -6.28 -18.75 8.66
C ALA A 236 -5.36 -19.80 8.02
N LYS A 237 -4.24 -19.39 7.39
CA LYS A 237 -3.24 -20.33 6.83
C LYS A 237 -2.35 -20.93 7.91
N ASP A 238 -2.09 -20.19 8.99
CA ASP A 238 -1.19 -20.58 10.08
C ASP A 238 -1.95 -20.77 11.41
N HIS A 239 -3.02 -20.01 11.61
CA HIS A 239 -3.87 -20.00 12.81
C HIS A 239 -5.35 -20.22 12.43
N PRO A 240 -5.71 -21.40 11.88
CA PRO A 240 -7.08 -21.65 11.40
C PRO A 240 -8.13 -21.55 12.51
N GLU A 241 -7.86 -22.11 13.69
CA GLU A 241 -8.80 -22.09 14.83
C GLU A 241 -9.09 -20.66 15.29
N LEU A 242 -8.06 -19.84 15.49
CA LEU A 242 -8.23 -18.42 15.82
C LEU A 242 -9.08 -17.68 14.75
N ALA A 243 -8.84 -17.95 13.47
CA ALA A 243 -9.62 -17.33 12.41
C ALA A 243 -11.10 -17.79 12.44
N PHE A 244 -11.37 -19.05 12.81
CA PHE A 244 -12.73 -19.56 12.98
C PHE A 244 -13.42 -18.95 14.19
N GLU A 245 -12.75 -18.86 15.35
CA GLU A 245 -13.26 -18.21 16.56
C GLU A 245 -13.63 -16.74 16.30
N ILE A 246 -12.77 -16.01 15.58
CA ILE A 246 -13.07 -14.63 15.15
C ILE A 246 -14.31 -14.60 14.27
N CYS A 247 -14.41 -15.51 13.29
CA CYS A 247 -15.57 -15.57 12.39
C CYS A 247 -16.86 -15.94 13.12
N GLU A 248 -16.81 -16.84 14.11
CA GLU A 248 -17.95 -17.21 14.95
C GLU A 248 -18.46 -15.99 15.73
N ARG A 249 -17.55 -15.31 16.43
CA ARG A 249 -17.87 -14.10 17.19
C ARG A 249 -18.39 -12.97 16.30
N TRP A 250 -17.83 -12.79 15.11
CA TRP A 250 -18.30 -11.79 14.15
C TRP A 250 -19.63 -12.15 13.49
N LEU A 251 -20.05 -13.41 13.52
CA LEU A 251 -21.31 -13.83 12.91
C LEU A 251 -22.52 -13.44 13.78
N GLU A 252 -22.31 -13.29 15.09
CA GLU A 252 -23.33 -12.84 16.03
C GLU A 252 -23.88 -11.46 15.62
N ASN A 253 -25.17 -11.40 15.27
CA ASN A 253 -25.84 -10.19 14.78
C ASN A 253 -25.17 -9.52 13.56
N ALA A 254 -24.48 -10.30 12.72
CA ALA A 254 -23.72 -9.79 11.59
C ALA A 254 -24.58 -9.11 10.52
N SER A 255 -24.12 -7.93 10.07
CA SER A 255 -24.59 -7.28 8.85
C SER A 255 -24.27 -8.12 7.60
N ASN A 256 -24.89 -7.79 6.46
CA ASN A 256 -24.61 -8.48 5.19
C ASN A 256 -23.14 -8.27 4.75
N GLU A 257 -22.56 -7.14 5.10
CA GLU A 257 -21.18 -6.76 4.87
C GLU A 257 -20.19 -7.67 5.62
N VAL A 258 -20.44 -7.90 6.93
CA VAL A 258 -19.63 -8.81 7.75
C VAL A 258 -19.80 -10.26 7.30
N LYS A 259 -21.03 -10.67 6.97
CA LYS A 259 -21.31 -11.99 6.38
C LYS A 259 -20.53 -12.22 5.07
N TRP A 260 -20.48 -11.21 4.19
CA TRP A 260 -19.66 -11.26 2.98
C TRP A 260 -18.17 -11.40 3.31
N LEU A 261 -17.66 -10.63 4.28
CA LEU A 261 -16.28 -10.66 4.73
C LEU A 261 -15.89 -12.05 5.25
N ILE A 262 -16.66 -12.62 6.18
CA ILE A 262 -16.44 -13.98 6.72
C ILE A 262 -16.37 -15.00 5.59
N ARG A 263 -17.32 -14.93 4.65
CA ARG A 263 -17.29 -15.82 3.49
C ARG A 263 -16.00 -15.64 2.70
N HIS A 264 -15.63 -14.41 2.36
CA HIS A 264 -14.41 -14.17 1.58
C HIS A 264 -13.15 -14.67 2.31
N ALA A 265 -13.03 -14.43 3.61
CA ALA A 265 -11.89 -14.86 4.43
C ALA A 265 -11.70 -16.39 4.42
N LEU A 266 -12.79 -17.14 4.62
CA LEU A 266 -12.75 -18.60 4.76
C LEU A 266 -12.78 -19.37 3.43
N ARG A 267 -12.64 -18.68 2.28
CA ARG A 267 -12.73 -19.31 0.95
C ARG A 267 -11.71 -20.42 0.71
N HIS A 268 -10.50 -20.29 1.24
CA HIS A 268 -9.42 -21.24 1.01
C HIS A 268 -9.60 -22.52 1.85
N PRO A 269 -9.78 -22.46 3.18
CA PRO A 269 -10.12 -23.64 3.97
C PRO A 269 -11.38 -24.35 3.47
N ALA A 270 -12.41 -23.61 3.04
CA ALA A 270 -13.63 -24.21 2.50
C ALA A 270 -13.43 -24.92 1.15
N LYS A 271 -12.57 -24.38 0.26
CA LYS A 271 -12.15 -25.09 -0.96
C LYS A 271 -11.43 -26.41 -0.66
N LYS A 272 -10.79 -26.52 0.50
CA LYS A 272 -10.18 -27.75 1.02
C LYS A 272 -11.16 -28.62 1.82
N ALA A 273 -12.47 -28.34 1.72
CA ALA A 273 -13.53 -29.04 2.44
C ALA A 273 -13.39 -29.04 3.98
N HIS A 274 -12.76 -28.02 4.58
CA HIS A 274 -12.65 -27.93 6.04
C HIS A 274 -14.04 -27.78 6.69
N PRO A 275 -14.46 -28.67 7.60
CA PRO A 275 -15.83 -28.70 8.13
C PRO A 275 -16.28 -27.39 8.80
N ILE A 276 -15.45 -26.83 9.68
CA ILE A 276 -15.77 -25.57 10.38
C ILE A 276 -15.94 -24.41 9.39
N ALA A 277 -15.00 -24.27 8.44
CA ALA A 277 -15.08 -23.23 7.41
C ALA A 277 -16.35 -23.36 6.53
N LEU A 278 -16.76 -24.57 6.18
CA LEU A 278 -18.00 -24.82 5.43
C LEU A 278 -19.24 -24.43 6.24
N LYS A 279 -19.28 -24.81 7.53
CA LYS A 279 -20.36 -24.45 8.46
C LYS A 279 -20.48 -22.93 8.57
N LEU A 280 -19.38 -22.23 8.86
CA LEU A 280 -19.37 -20.77 9.02
C LEU A 280 -19.75 -20.03 7.74
N ARG A 281 -19.23 -20.45 6.58
CA ARG A 281 -19.62 -19.86 5.30
C ARG A 281 -21.10 -20.07 4.97
N THR A 282 -21.68 -21.18 5.41
CA THR A 282 -23.10 -21.48 5.21
C THR A 282 -23.96 -20.60 6.10
N ALA A 283 -23.58 -20.46 7.38
CA ALA A 283 -24.28 -19.59 8.32
C ALA A 283 -24.14 -18.09 7.94
N ALA A 284 -23.03 -17.71 7.32
CA ALA A 284 -22.79 -16.36 6.78
C ALA A 284 -23.41 -16.12 5.38
N LYS A 285 -24.36 -16.95 4.91
CA LYS A 285 -25.15 -16.61 3.72
C LYS A 285 -26.05 -15.42 4.04
N ALA A 286 -26.12 -14.45 3.13
CA ALA A 286 -27.02 -13.31 3.28
C ALA A 286 -28.46 -13.80 3.37
N THR A 287 -29.21 -13.28 4.34
CA THR A 287 -30.67 -13.47 4.38
C THR A 287 -31.25 -12.62 3.26
N LYS A 288 -32.07 -13.20 2.37
CA LYS A 288 -32.81 -12.39 1.39
C LYS A 288 -33.74 -11.47 2.18
N SER A 289 -33.53 -10.16 2.10
CA SER A 289 -34.54 -9.20 2.52
C SER A 289 -35.72 -9.34 1.56
N TYR A 290 -36.89 -9.72 2.09
CA TYR A 290 -38.16 -9.64 1.36
C TYR A 290 -38.67 -8.19 1.38
#